data_AF-A0A9P5M216-F1
#
_entry.id   AF-A0A9P5M216-F1
#
_cell.length_a   1.000
_cell.length_b   1.000
_cell.length_c   1.000
_cell.angle_alpha   90.00
_cell.angle_beta   90.00
_cell.angle_gamma   90.00
#
_symmetry.space_group_name_H-M   'P 1'
#
loop_
_entity.id
_entity.type
_entity.pdbx_description
1 polymer ?
#
loop_
_entity_poly.entity_id
_entity_poly.type
_entity_poly.pdbx_seq_one_letter_code
_entity_poly.pdbx_strand_id
1 'polypeptide(L)'
;MSSQLFYRAYSPKRAGQKPTALVSVTSSIIRAANIAFHKEYKDDEDPAEIWIAMIKVPDRDKDIFHSAQEMAKRRREQKSVLFKNEYLFEWEIPTEYVVHRVSAQTLLERGLDVEEYCEKIWDEFVRKGIDVYNDHTRYEEELEMFMEIEADAIRIGL
;
A
#
# COMPACT_ATOMS: atom_id res chain seq x y z
N MET A 1 14.90 -19.34 -8.92
CA MET A 1 15.45 -17.98 -8.75
C MET A 1 14.59 -17.27 -7.72
N SER A 2 15.20 -16.68 -6.69
CA SER A 2 14.49 -15.98 -5.62
C SER A 2 13.98 -14.61 -6.10
N SER A 3 12.83 -14.17 -5.58
CA SER A 3 12.20 -12.91 -5.93
C SER A 3 11.31 -12.43 -4.79
N GLN A 4 11.20 -11.11 -4.65
CA GLN A 4 10.25 -10.47 -3.77
C GLN A 4 8.92 -10.21 -4.49
N LEU A 5 7.81 -10.47 -3.81
CA LEU A 5 6.46 -10.25 -4.33
C LEU A 5 5.80 -9.12 -3.54
N PHE A 6 5.21 -8.18 -4.27
CA PHE A 6 4.46 -7.05 -3.75
C PHE A 6 3.11 -6.91 -4.43
N TYR A 7 2.26 -6.11 -3.80
CA TYR A 7 0.91 -5.82 -4.22
C TYR A 7 0.65 -4.32 -4.08
N ARG A 8 -0.07 -3.75 -5.03
CA ARG A 8 -0.54 -2.37 -4.96
C ARG A 8 -1.99 -2.30 -5.36
N ALA A 9 -2.84 -1.83 -4.45
CA ALA A 9 -4.20 -1.41 -4.78
C ALA A 9 -4.16 0.06 -5.26
N TYR A 10 -4.76 0.34 -6.41
CA TYR A 10 -4.78 1.68 -6.98
C TYR A 10 -6.04 1.89 -7.83
N SER A 11 -6.41 3.15 -8.00
CA SER A 11 -7.49 3.60 -8.88
C SER A 11 -6.95 4.72 -9.77
N PRO A 12 -6.99 4.57 -11.11
CA PRO A 12 -6.47 5.58 -12.03
C PRO A 12 -7.17 6.94 -11.90
N LYS A 13 -8.43 6.98 -11.46
CA LYS A 13 -9.18 8.24 -11.31
C LYS A 13 -8.61 9.19 -10.25
N ARG A 14 -7.89 8.67 -9.24
CA ARG A 14 -7.18 9.49 -8.23
C ARG A 14 -5.78 9.93 -8.65
N ALA A 15 -5.32 9.62 -9.87
CA ALA A 15 -4.02 10.06 -10.40
C ALA A 15 -3.88 11.58 -10.64
N GLY A 16 -4.92 12.37 -10.31
CA GLY A 16 -4.86 13.83 -10.26
C GLY A 16 -4.26 14.40 -8.97
N GLN A 17 -3.84 13.57 -8.01
CA GLN A 17 -3.09 14.02 -6.83
C GLN A 17 -1.64 14.36 -7.21
N LYS A 18 -1.07 15.32 -6.46
CA LYS A 18 0.30 15.84 -6.63
C LYS A 18 1.28 14.72 -6.98
N PRO A 19 2.20 14.93 -7.94
CA PRO A 19 3.27 13.98 -8.19
C PRO A 19 3.98 13.66 -6.88
N THR A 20 4.08 12.37 -6.54
CA THR A 20 4.86 11.89 -5.40
C THR A 20 6.09 11.18 -5.97
N ALA A 21 7.26 11.44 -5.41
CA ALA A 21 8.49 10.74 -5.75
C ALA A 21 8.49 9.29 -5.24
N LEU A 22 7.49 8.90 -4.44
CA LEU A 22 7.38 7.59 -3.83
C LEU A 22 6.08 6.88 -4.20
N VAL A 23 6.21 5.60 -4.48
CA VAL A 23 5.12 4.69 -4.81
C VAL A 23 5.05 3.59 -3.76
N SER A 24 3.99 3.62 -2.95
CA SER A 24 3.75 2.62 -1.90
C SER A 24 3.23 1.30 -2.46
N VAL A 25 3.79 0.20 -1.95
CA VAL A 25 3.36 -1.17 -2.18
C VAL A 25 3.41 -1.97 -0.87
N THR A 26 2.69 -3.09 -0.82
CA THR A 26 2.68 -3.99 0.34
C THR A 26 3.10 -5.41 -0.04
N SER A 27 3.78 -6.12 0.84
CA SER A 27 4.05 -7.56 0.68
C SER A 27 2.85 -8.45 1.07
N SER A 28 1.76 -7.87 1.58
CA SER A 28 0.56 -8.58 2.04
C SER A 28 -0.61 -8.45 1.05
N ILE A 29 -0.98 -9.55 0.40
CA ILE A 29 -2.16 -9.58 -0.49
C ILE A 29 -3.46 -9.24 0.27
N ILE A 30 -3.57 -9.65 1.54
CA ILE A 30 -4.73 -9.35 2.38
C ILE A 30 -4.83 -7.84 2.61
N ARG A 31 -3.69 -7.16 2.82
CA ARG A 31 -3.68 -5.70 2.98
C ARG A 31 -4.06 -5.01 1.67
N ALA A 32 -3.52 -5.46 0.53
CA ALA A 32 -3.90 -4.90 -0.77
C ALA A 32 -5.39 -5.10 -1.08
N ALA A 33 -5.94 -6.27 -0.79
CA ALA A 33 -7.38 -6.53 -0.92
C ALA A 33 -8.19 -5.61 -0.01
N ASN A 34 -7.84 -5.50 1.27
CA ASN A 34 -8.52 -4.59 2.20
C ASN A 34 -8.49 -3.14 1.73
N ILE A 35 -7.38 -2.66 1.17
CA ILE A 35 -7.29 -1.31 0.59
C ILE A 35 -8.22 -1.20 -0.62
N ALA A 36 -8.23 -2.19 -1.51
CA ALA A 36 -9.09 -2.19 -2.70
C ALA A 36 -10.59 -2.14 -2.32
N PHE A 37 -11.02 -3.00 -1.40
CA PHE A 37 -12.42 -3.03 -0.95
C PHE A 37 -12.80 -1.80 -0.11
N HIS A 38 -11.86 -1.21 0.64
CA HIS A 38 -12.12 0.06 1.31
C HIS A 38 -12.44 1.18 0.31
N LYS A 39 -11.74 1.21 -0.84
CA LYS A 39 -12.03 2.18 -1.90
C LYS A 39 -13.44 2.01 -2.47
N GLU A 40 -13.88 0.78 -2.64
CA GLU A 40 -15.26 0.52 -3.07
C GLU A 40 -16.25 0.96 -1.98
N TYR A 41 -16.19 0.35 -0.78
CA TYR A 41 -17.25 0.48 0.21
C TYR A 41 -17.26 1.83 0.96
N LYS A 42 -16.10 2.50 1.09
CA LYS A 42 -15.97 3.75 1.86
C LYS A 42 -15.74 4.97 0.98
N ASP A 43 -14.96 4.83 -0.08
CA ASP A 43 -14.70 5.92 -1.01
C ASP A 43 -15.73 6.00 -2.15
N ASP A 44 -16.68 5.06 -2.25
CA ASP A 44 -17.68 4.95 -3.32
C ASP A 44 -17.03 4.89 -4.72
N GLU A 45 -15.82 4.32 -4.80
CA GLU A 45 -15.10 4.14 -6.06
C GLU A 45 -15.63 2.90 -6.82
N ASP A 46 -15.72 3.00 -8.16
CA ASP A 46 -16.18 1.89 -9.00
C ASP A 46 -15.22 0.67 -8.89
N PRO A 47 -15.70 -0.52 -8.46
CA PRO A 47 -14.87 -1.71 -8.33
C PRO A 47 -14.26 -2.18 -9.66
N ALA A 48 -14.83 -1.79 -10.81
CA ALA A 48 -14.24 -2.04 -12.13
C ALA A 48 -12.96 -1.22 -12.38
N GLU A 49 -12.80 -0.10 -11.66
CA GLU A 49 -11.70 0.85 -11.81
C GLU A 49 -10.65 0.74 -10.71
N ILE A 50 -10.93 -0.02 -9.65
CA ILE A 50 -9.96 -0.37 -8.61
C ILE A 50 -9.18 -1.61 -9.06
N TRP A 51 -7.86 -1.51 -9.07
CA TRP A 51 -6.96 -2.57 -9.50
C TRP A 51 -5.99 -2.97 -8.40
N ILE A 52 -5.72 -4.28 -8.28
CA ILE A 52 -4.60 -4.81 -7.53
C ILE A 52 -3.54 -5.28 -8.54
N ALA A 53 -2.40 -4.59 -8.57
CA ALA A 53 -1.22 -5.01 -9.31
C ALA A 53 -0.40 -6.00 -8.47
N MET A 54 0.02 -7.11 -9.08
CA MET A 54 1.00 -8.06 -8.54
C MET A 54 2.36 -7.72 -9.14
N ILE A 55 3.34 -7.46 -8.30
CA ILE A 55 4.64 -6.91 -8.67
C ILE A 55 5.72 -7.88 -8.20
N LYS A 56 6.51 -8.42 -9.13
CA LYS A 56 7.55 -9.41 -8.84
C LYS A 56 8.92 -8.83 -9.18
N VAL A 57 9.71 -8.57 -8.14
CA VAL A 57 11.07 -8.03 -8.27
C VAL A 57 12.08 -9.17 -8.05
N PRO A 58 12.97 -9.45 -9.02
CA PRO A 58 14.05 -10.41 -8.83
C PRO A 58 14.99 -9.99 -7.69
N ASP A 59 15.55 -10.95 -6.96
CA ASP A 59 16.43 -10.65 -5.82
C ASP A 59 17.72 -9.88 -6.17
N ARG A 60 18.11 -9.88 -7.45
CA ARG A 60 19.23 -9.08 -7.97
C ARG A 60 18.91 -7.58 -8.08
N ASP A 61 17.63 -7.22 -8.04
CA ASP A 61 17.10 -5.88 -8.26
C ASP A 61 16.47 -5.33 -6.96
N LYS A 62 17.00 -5.72 -5.78
CA LYS A 62 16.46 -5.31 -4.46
C LYS A 62 16.63 -3.81 -4.17
N ASP A 63 17.51 -3.16 -4.91
CA ASP A 63 17.95 -1.78 -4.68
C ASP A 63 16.90 -0.76 -5.15
N ILE A 64 15.91 -1.21 -5.94
CA ILE A 64 14.87 -0.35 -6.54
C ILE A 64 13.71 -0.04 -5.58
N PHE A 65 13.69 -0.64 -4.40
CA PHE A 65 12.65 -0.43 -3.40
C PHE A 65 13.23 -0.39 -1.99
N HIS A 66 12.52 0.29 -1.09
CA HIS A 66 12.94 0.48 0.29
C HIS A 66 11.90 -0.05 1.27
N SER A 67 12.33 -0.67 2.37
CA SER A 67 11.42 -1.03 3.45
C SER A 67 11.01 0.21 4.23
N ALA A 68 9.70 0.53 4.24
CA ALA A 68 9.18 1.66 5.00
C ALA A 68 9.42 1.49 6.51
N GLN A 69 9.39 0.26 7.01
CA GLN A 69 9.74 -0.03 8.40
C GLN A 69 11.18 0.36 8.73
N GLU A 70 12.15 -0.01 7.89
CA GLU A 70 13.55 0.34 8.14
C GLU A 70 13.79 1.85 8.06
N MET A 71 13.08 2.54 7.16
CA MET A 71 13.11 4.00 7.08
C MET A 71 12.52 4.65 8.33
N ALA A 72 11.36 4.18 8.82
CA ALA A 72 10.74 4.65 10.05
C ALA A 72 11.65 4.40 11.29
N LYS A 73 12.29 3.24 11.38
CA LYS A 73 13.26 2.92 12.45
C LYS A 73 14.44 3.88 12.47
N ARG A 74 15.00 4.23 11.30
CA ARG A 74 16.12 5.19 11.20
C ARG A 74 15.75 6.57 11.75
N ARG A 75 14.46 6.92 11.69
CA ARG A 75 13.90 8.15 12.26
C ARG A 75 13.47 8.04 13.74
N ARG A 76 13.67 6.88 14.36
CA ARG A 76 13.25 6.58 15.75
C ARG A 76 11.73 6.66 15.92
N GLU A 77 10.99 6.34 14.86
CA GLU A 77 9.53 6.29 14.90
C GLU A 77 9.06 5.13 15.79
N GLN A 78 8.29 5.46 16.84
CA GLN A 78 7.83 4.50 17.84
C GLN A 78 6.89 3.46 17.23
N LYS A 79 6.12 3.86 16.21
CA LYS A 79 5.17 2.99 15.50
C LYS A 79 5.78 2.22 14.32
N SER A 80 7.11 2.18 14.15
CA SER A 80 7.75 1.57 12.96
C SER A 80 7.34 0.12 12.65
N VAL A 81 6.89 -0.65 13.65
CA VAL A 81 6.37 -2.01 13.48
C VAL A 81 5.11 -2.11 12.61
N LEU A 82 4.33 -1.02 12.50
CA LEU A 82 3.13 -0.96 11.67
C LEU A 82 3.45 -1.04 10.17
N PHE A 83 4.69 -0.70 9.78
CA PHE A 83 5.17 -0.70 8.40
C PHE A 83 5.84 -2.01 7.96
N LYS A 84 5.73 -3.09 8.76
CA LYS A 84 6.43 -4.37 8.49
C LYS A 84 6.22 -4.95 7.09
N ASN A 85 5.09 -4.64 6.47
CA ASN A 85 4.73 -5.13 5.13
C ASN A 85 4.81 -4.03 4.07
N GLU A 86 5.22 -2.81 4.41
CA GLU A 86 5.18 -1.66 3.49
C GLU A 86 6.55 -1.37 2.88
N TYR A 87 6.53 -1.10 1.60
CA TYR A 87 7.69 -0.83 0.78
C TYR A 87 7.42 0.33 -0.17
N LEU A 88 8.48 1.01 -0.58
CA LEU A 88 8.43 2.19 -1.41
C LEU A 88 9.30 2.01 -2.63
N PHE A 89 8.75 2.23 -3.80
CA PHE A 89 9.49 2.42 -5.04
C PHE A 89 9.73 3.91 -5.26
N GLU A 90 10.87 4.25 -5.84
CA GLU A 90 11.14 5.62 -6.29
C GLU A 90 10.51 5.85 -7.65
N TRP A 91 9.84 6.99 -7.82
CA TRP A 91 9.19 7.50 -9.03
C TRP A 91 8.03 6.65 -9.57
N GLU A 92 8.31 5.42 -9.97
CA GLU A 92 7.34 4.51 -10.57
C GLU A 92 7.68 3.05 -10.26
N ILE A 93 6.72 2.16 -10.55
CA ILE A 93 6.98 0.73 -10.58
C ILE A 93 7.28 0.36 -12.03
N PRO A 94 8.50 -0.10 -12.36
CA PRO A 94 8.83 -0.51 -13.72
C PRO A 94 7.86 -1.58 -14.23
N THR A 95 7.34 -1.36 -15.44
CA THR A 95 6.25 -2.16 -16.01
C THR A 95 6.59 -3.64 -16.16
N GLU A 96 7.87 -3.96 -16.37
CA GLU A 96 8.41 -5.32 -16.45
C GLU A 96 8.26 -6.13 -15.16
N TYR A 97 8.11 -5.48 -14.01
CA TYR A 97 7.88 -6.14 -12.75
C TYR A 97 6.40 -6.41 -12.48
N VAL A 98 5.48 -5.76 -13.22
CA VAL A 98 4.04 -5.98 -13.06
C VAL A 98 3.64 -7.25 -13.80
N VAL A 99 3.47 -8.34 -13.06
CA VAL A 99 3.19 -9.66 -13.64
C VAL A 99 1.71 -9.93 -13.86
N HIS A 100 0.84 -9.30 -13.07
CA HIS A 100 -0.60 -9.46 -13.18
C HIS A 100 -1.36 -8.26 -12.61
N ARG A 101 -2.57 -8.05 -13.09
CA ARG A 101 -3.52 -7.07 -12.56
C ARG A 101 -4.88 -7.72 -12.49
N VAL A 102 -5.58 -7.52 -11.38
CA VAL A 102 -6.96 -7.97 -11.17
C VAL A 102 -7.78 -6.81 -10.64
N SER A 103 -9.00 -6.61 -11.17
CA SER A 103 -9.89 -5.57 -10.67
C SER A 103 -10.60 -6.04 -9.40
N ALA A 104 -11.03 -5.10 -8.55
CA ALA A 104 -11.86 -5.42 -7.39
C ALA A 104 -13.16 -6.11 -7.83
N GLN A 105 -13.78 -5.66 -8.94
CA GLN A 105 -14.96 -6.30 -9.53
C GLN A 105 -14.71 -7.78 -9.83
N THR A 106 -13.57 -8.13 -10.44
CA THR A 106 -13.24 -9.52 -10.73
C THR A 106 -13.06 -10.37 -9.47
N LEU A 107 -12.67 -9.76 -8.34
CA LEU A 107 -12.60 -10.46 -7.05
C LEU A 107 -14.01 -10.69 -6.49
N LEU A 108 -14.88 -9.69 -6.53
CA LEU A 108 -16.30 -9.80 -6.12
C LEU A 108 -17.03 -10.88 -6.91
N GLU A 109 -16.90 -10.87 -8.24
CA GLU A 109 -17.50 -11.88 -9.14
C GLU A 109 -17.03 -13.30 -8.84
N ARG A 110 -15.87 -13.46 -8.20
CA ARG A 110 -15.33 -14.75 -7.75
C ARG A 110 -15.69 -15.10 -6.30
N GLY A 111 -16.57 -14.33 -5.67
CA GLY A 111 -17.04 -14.56 -4.31
C GLY A 111 -16.05 -14.11 -3.23
N LEU A 112 -15.05 -13.28 -3.57
CA LEU A 112 -14.27 -12.55 -2.58
C LEU A 112 -15.03 -11.27 -2.24
N ASP A 113 -16.18 -11.45 -1.59
CA ASP A 113 -16.94 -10.37 -0.97
C ASP A 113 -16.47 -10.27 0.48
N VAL A 114 -15.80 -9.16 0.78
CA VAL A 114 -15.09 -8.96 2.04
C VAL A 114 -15.92 -8.09 2.98
N GLU A 115 -17.17 -7.75 2.66
CA GLU A 115 -18.03 -6.89 3.48
C GLU A 115 -18.10 -7.40 4.94
N GLU A 116 -18.40 -8.69 5.12
CA GLU A 116 -18.47 -9.34 6.45
C GLU A 116 -17.09 -9.49 7.12
N TYR A 117 -16.03 -9.72 6.36
CA TYR A 117 -14.68 -9.91 6.88
C TYR A 117 -14.04 -8.57 7.27
N CYS A 118 -14.26 -7.53 6.47
CA CYS A 118 -13.94 -6.16 6.80
C CYS A 118 -14.59 -5.82 8.13
N GLU A 119 -15.92 -5.79 8.25
CA GLU A 119 -16.59 -5.36 9.49
C GLU A 119 -16.15 -6.13 10.74
N LYS A 120 -16.05 -7.47 10.67
CA LYS A 120 -15.65 -8.29 11.83
C LYS A 120 -14.18 -8.12 12.23
N ILE A 121 -13.28 -8.02 11.27
CA ILE A 121 -11.86 -7.78 11.54
C ILE A 121 -11.65 -6.34 12.04
N TRP A 122 -12.39 -5.36 11.49
CA TRP A 122 -12.41 -3.98 11.96
C TRP A 122 -12.82 -3.91 13.43
N ASP A 123 -13.95 -4.51 13.80
CA ASP A 123 -14.43 -4.54 15.18
C ASP A 123 -13.44 -5.24 16.12
N GLU A 124 -12.82 -6.34 15.70
CA GLU A 124 -11.85 -7.05 16.54
C GLU A 124 -10.56 -6.25 16.76
N PHE A 125 -10.07 -5.55 15.74
CA PHE A 125 -8.88 -4.71 15.83
C PHE A 125 -9.14 -3.44 16.65
N VAL A 126 -10.23 -2.72 16.37
CA VAL A 126 -10.68 -1.54 17.14
C VAL A 126 -10.87 -1.91 18.61
N ARG A 127 -11.50 -3.07 18.91
CA ARG A 127 -11.70 -3.56 20.29
C ARG A 127 -10.40 -3.94 21.01
N LYS A 128 -9.33 -4.29 20.28
CA LYS A 128 -7.98 -4.51 20.82
C LYS A 128 -7.17 -3.21 20.98
N GLY A 129 -7.78 -2.04 20.72
CA GLY A 129 -7.08 -0.76 20.72
C GLY A 129 -6.08 -0.62 19.57
N ILE A 130 -6.14 -1.51 18.58
CA ILE A 130 -5.36 -1.46 17.36
C ILE A 130 -6.30 -0.84 16.34
N ASP A 131 -6.31 0.48 16.25
CA ASP A 131 -7.09 1.07 15.20
C ASP A 131 -6.39 0.88 13.86
N VAL A 132 -6.96 0.00 13.04
CA VAL A 132 -6.45 -0.22 11.69
C VAL A 132 -6.95 0.90 10.76
N TYR A 133 -7.88 1.78 11.20
CA TYR A 133 -8.32 2.97 10.45
C TYR A 133 -8.64 4.32 11.17
N ASN A 134 -8.91 4.48 12.49
CA ASN A 134 -8.88 5.81 13.19
C ASN A 134 -7.47 6.30 13.46
N ASP A 135 -6.61 6.07 12.50
CA ASP A 135 -5.56 7.01 12.29
C ASP A 135 -6.05 7.63 10.95
N HIS A 136 -6.93 8.63 11.00
CA HIS A 136 -6.92 9.64 9.92
C HIS A 136 -5.53 10.31 9.91
N THR A 137 -4.86 10.28 11.06
CA THR A 137 -3.42 10.38 11.29
C THR A 137 -2.60 9.15 10.78
N ARG A 138 -3.15 7.99 10.42
CA ARG A 138 -2.76 7.00 9.35
C ARG A 138 -2.25 7.60 8.10
N TYR A 139 -3.21 8.04 7.31
CA TYR A 139 -2.97 8.60 6.01
C TYR A 139 -2.26 9.93 6.17
N GLU A 140 -2.54 10.74 7.19
CA GLU A 140 -1.81 11.99 7.39
C GLU A 140 -0.39 11.79 7.94
N GLU A 141 -0.12 10.90 8.90
CA GLU A 141 1.25 10.53 9.39
C GLU A 141 1.99 9.67 8.35
N GLU A 142 1.33 8.79 7.58
CA GLU A 142 1.93 8.07 6.45
C GLU A 142 2.25 9.06 5.33
N LEU A 143 1.35 9.98 4.98
CA LEU A 143 1.62 11.03 3.99
C LEU A 143 2.63 12.05 4.51
N GLU A 144 2.60 12.45 5.79
CA GLU A 144 3.60 13.35 6.40
C GLU A 144 4.94 12.65 6.46
N MET A 145 5.02 11.41 6.90
CA MET A 145 6.24 10.62 6.87
C MET A 145 6.70 10.40 5.43
N PHE A 146 5.82 10.11 4.46
CA PHE A 146 6.20 9.98 3.05
C PHE A 146 6.63 11.31 2.44
N MET A 147 5.99 12.43 2.80
CA MET A 147 6.38 13.79 2.40
C MET A 147 7.70 14.19 3.04
N GLU A 148 7.94 13.85 4.30
CA GLU A 148 9.21 14.11 4.98
C GLU A 148 10.32 13.19 4.46
N ILE A 149 10.02 11.92 4.15
CA ILE A 149 10.95 10.99 3.50
C ILE A 149 11.29 11.51 2.11
N GLU A 150 10.30 11.96 1.35
CA GLU A 150 10.46 12.55 0.01
C GLU A 150 11.27 13.85 0.08
N ALA A 151 10.97 14.74 1.02
CA ALA A 151 11.72 15.98 1.24
C ALA A 151 13.18 15.69 1.63
N ASP A 152 13.43 14.65 2.43
CA ASP A 152 14.79 14.23 2.77
C ASP A 152 15.51 13.54 1.61
N ALA A 153 14.83 12.70 0.83
CA ALA A 153 15.40 12.05 -0.35
C ALA A 153 15.89 13.09 -1.36
N ILE A 154 15.06 14.11 -1.62
CA ILE A 154 15.43 15.29 -2.43
C ILE A 154 16.64 16.03 -1.82
N ARG A 155 16.70 16.17 -0.50
CA ARG A 155 17.79 16.88 0.20
C ARG A 155 19.12 16.13 0.15
N ILE A 156 19.11 14.80 0.13
CA ILE A 156 20.33 13.97 0.12
C ILE A 156 20.77 13.51 -1.27
N GLY A 157 20.05 13.91 -2.33
CA GLY A 157 20.41 13.61 -3.70
C GLY A 157 20.20 12.15 -4.11
N LEU A 158 19.14 11.53 -3.58
CA LEU A 158 18.54 10.35 -4.19
C LEU A 158 17.68 10.78 -5.39
#